data_AF-A0A821XZL2-F1
#
_entry.id   AF-A0A821XZL2-F1
#
_cell.length_a   1.000
_cell.length_b   1.000
_cell.length_c   1.000
_cell.angle_alpha   90.00
_cell.angle_beta   90.00
_cell.angle_gamma   90.00
#
_symmetry.space_group_name_H-M   'P 1'
#
loop_
_entity.id
_entity.type
_entity.pdbx_description
1 polymer ?
#
loop_
_entity_poly.entity_id
_entity_poly.type
_entity_poly.pdbx_seq_one_letter_code
_entity_poly.pdbx_strand_id
1 'polypeptide(L)'
;MSSIDIDEPFNPIDDDPIYEREDIQKKAFTKWINNQLVNSNSILPITNLFQDLRDGVVLLRLLEVLTGNEYKREIGKMRVHHIGNVNKVISVLGEYGIKLLSISSNDIVDGNPKLTLALIWSIIQYWQGKDVLKSVIPNPQQTNVEKFLLSWCQQTTKGYKGVTIKDFTSSWQDGLAFNALIHKFRPDLFDYEDILQHTAARNLEHAFTMAKNIFKIDRYLDVEDVLSEYPDKKSILMYIMCLFQQMPTNNIVIEDSEKNGSFTSMRSTSYDKRNSMEPKSPSPSIRSISTVNTPPTPITSIRNPLKSTLLTSYQTNMERVVRWIGKLEDELDRQDKIVTNDLKIVKEQFQKHEDFMINLTKDQNQIGQVLEESNRLLTSTDIDLQPREENEIKEQRKILNRQWESLRAKALERQSNLHKTIMKLQIDQIESFDAWLSQAEQRISSQLQIMEQNLPGVDRQYRQLAQLQDELVAQQQMTESLQNMVIVIDDSSINNKNILPSKYTSNDIESKLLNLSERWANICTFVQNRWIQLQEVKMEFEQVELNQEKVNRWLTRKEDEITKMLAELNLNDADILMQQAHSIKVIYIYIKFQ
;
A
#
# COMPACT_ATOMS: atom_id res chain seq x y z
N MET A 1 -25.95 44.37 41.23
CA MET A 1 -24.77 43.88 41.97
C MET A 1 -24.96 42.39 42.13
N SER A 2 -24.20 41.49 41.52
CA SER A 2 -22.94 41.55 40.77
C SER A 2 -22.88 40.20 40.02
N SER A 3 -22.87 40.22 38.69
CA SER A 3 -21.69 39.98 37.84
C SER A 3 -21.15 38.55 37.98
N ILE A 4 -21.56 37.69 37.05
CA ILE A 4 -20.87 36.44 36.71
C ILE A 4 -19.86 36.85 35.64
N ASP A 5 -18.58 36.90 36.01
CA ASP A 5 -17.50 37.12 35.06
C ASP A 5 -17.20 35.84 34.28
N ILE A 6 -17.04 36.07 32.98
CA ILE A 6 -16.58 35.18 31.93
C ILE A 6 -15.05 35.19 32.00
N ASP A 7 -14.41 34.01 32.02
CA ASP A 7 -13.13 33.71 31.34
C ASP A 7 -12.58 32.36 31.83
N GLU A 8 -12.97 31.28 31.16
CA GLU A 8 -12.11 30.10 31.01
C GLU A 8 -11.86 29.92 29.51
N PRO A 9 -10.59 29.89 29.06
CA PRO A 9 -10.27 29.85 27.65
C PRO A 9 -10.63 28.49 27.05
N PHE A 10 -11.23 28.55 25.88
CA PHE A 10 -11.44 27.45 24.94
C PHE A 10 -10.15 26.62 24.82
N ASN A 11 -10.14 25.41 25.37
CA ASN A 11 -9.06 24.47 25.16
C ASN A 11 -9.32 23.78 23.80
N PRO A 12 -8.48 23.97 22.77
CA PRO A 12 -8.71 23.33 21.48
C PRO A 12 -8.56 21.83 21.64
N ILE A 13 -9.66 21.12 21.44
CA ILE A 13 -9.65 19.70 21.10
C ILE A 13 -9.04 19.65 19.69
N ASP A 14 -7.76 19.32 19.51
CA ASP A 14 -7.15 18.83 18.24
C ASP A 14 -5.62 18.65 18.34
N ASP A 15 -5.15 17.71 19.16
CA ASP A 15 -3.77 17.16 19.01
C ASP A 15 -3.88 15.63 18.85
N ASP A 16 -4.47 15.19 17.73
CA ASP A 16 -4.37 13.80 17.28
C ASP A 16 -3.02 13.63 16.55
N PRO A 17 -2.16 12.67 16.93
CA PRO A 17 -0.88 12.41 16.26
C PRO A 17 -1.02 12.10 14.75
N ILE A 18 -2.22 11.77 14.27
CA ILE A 18 -2.52 11.62 12.86
C ILE A 18 -2.51 12.98 12.13
N TYR A 19 -3.10 14.03 12.71
CA TYR A 19 -3.17 15.36 12.09
C TYR A 19 -1.81 16.06 12.05
N GLU A 20 -1.00 15.90 13.10
CA GLU A 20 0.36 16.45 13.13
C GLU A 20 1.22 15.89 11.98
N ARG A 21 1.13 14.58 11.70
CA ARG A 21 1.86 13.95 10.58
C ARG A 21 1.34 14.41 9.22
N GLU A 22 0.04 14.61 9.05
CA GLU A 22 -0.53 15.13 7.81
C GLU A 22 -0.07 16.55 7.52
N ASP A 23 0.03 17.41 8.54
CA ASP A 23 0.51 18.77 8.41
C ASP A 23 2.01 18.85 8.09
N ILE A 24 2.84 18.00 8.71
CA ILE A 24 4.27 17.88 8.37
C ILE A 24 4.42 17.46 6.89
N GLN A 25 3.69 16.42 6.45
CA GLN A 25 3.70 15.99 5.05
C GLN A 25 3.26 17.11 4.11
N LYS A 26 2.17 17.81 4.44
CA LYS A 26 1.64 18.93 3.65
C LYS A 26 2.69 20.03 3.48
N LYS A 27 3.38 20.45 4.55
CA LYS A 27 4.45 21.46 4.48
C LYS A 27 5.58 21.00 3.55
N ALA A 28 6.10 19.80 3.78
CA ALA A 28 7.22 19.24 3.02
C ALA A 28 6.89 19.10 1.53
N PHE A 29 5.73 18.52 1.20
CA PHE A 29 5.28 18.35 -0.18
C PHE A 29 5.00 19.68 -0.87
N THR A 30 4.44 20.66 -0.17
CA THR A 30 4.23 22.01 -0.73
C THR A 30 5.54 22.66 -1.12
N LYS A 31 6.55 22.63 -0.23
CA LYS A 31 7.89 23.16 -0.53
C LYS A 31 8.54 22.43 -1.71
N TRP A 32 8.38 21.10 -1.77
CA TRP A 32 8.91 20.30 -2.88
C TRP A 32 8.27 20.68 -4.22
N ILE A 33 6.94 20.75 -4.32
CA ILE A 33 6.26 21.14 -5.56
C ILE A 33 6.67 22.56 -5.99
N ASN A 34 6.68 23.51 -5.05
CA ASN A 34 7.09 24.88 -5.33
C ASN A 34 8.52 24.95 -5.88
N ASN A 35 9.42 24.10 -5.39
CA ASN A 35 10.78 24.04 -5.91
C ASN A 35 10.85 23.46 -7.33
N GLN A 36 10.07 22.43 -7.65
CA GLN A 36 9.98 21.93 -9.03
C GLN A 36 9.43 22.99 -9.99
N LEU A 37 8.54 23.85 -9.51
CA LEU A 37 7.88 24.87 -10.31
C LEU A 37 8.58 26.24 -10.32
N VAL A 38 9.68 26.43 -9.58
CA VAL A 38 10.35 27.73 -9.42
C VAL A 38 10.78 28.36 -10.76
N ASN A 39 11.14 27.53 -11.74
CA ASN A 39 11.55 27.98 -13.08
C ASN A 39 10.39 28.09 -14.08
N SER A 40 9.17 27.73 -13.68
CA SER A 40 7.96 27.88 -14.50
C SER A 40 7.34 29.26 -14.23
N ASN A 41 7.70 30.25 -15.05
CA ASN A 41 7.27 31.66 -14.97
C ASN A 41 5.74 31.94 -15.07
N SER A 42 4.87 30.94 -14.86
CA SER A 42 3.45 31.02 -15.21
C SER A 42 2.49 30.58 -14.10
N ILE A 43 2.96 30.19 -12.91
CA ILE A 43 2.09 29.75 -11.81
C ILE A 43 2.56 30.40 -10.50
N LEU A 44 1.59 30.85 -9.68
CA LEU A 44 1.86 31.34 -8.33
C LEU A 44 2.28 30.16 -7.43
N PRO A 45 3.23 30.36 -6.50
CA PRO A 45 3.57 29.33 -5.53
C PRO A 45 2.33 28.82 -4.79
N ILE A 46 2.25 27.50 -4.60
CA ILE A 46 1.22 26.87 -3.79
C ILE A 46 1.36 27.39 -2.36
N THR A 47 0.25 27.84 -1.80
CA THR A 47 0.13 28.27 -0.40
C THR A 47 -0.73 27.29 0.39
N ASN A 48 -1.77 26.73 -0.22
CA ASN A 48 -2.61 25.72 0.38
C ASN A 48 -2.75 24.52 -0.56
N LEU A 49 -1.98 23.47 -0.27
CA LEU A 49 -1.91 22.25 -1.07
C LEU A 49 -3.29 21.65 -1.40
N PHE A 50 -4.23 21.66 -0.45
CA PHE A 50 -5.54 21.02 -0.63
C PHE A 50 -6.54 21.90 -1.39
N GLN A 51 -6.23 23.18 -1.61
CA GLN A 51 -7.06 24.10 -2.40
C GLN A 51 -6.46 24.32 -3.79
N ASP A 52 -5.15 24.57 -3.85
CA ASP A 52 -4.47 24.99 -5.07
C ASP A 52 -4.29 23.85 -6.09
N LEU A 53 -4.42 22.59 -5.67
CA LEU A 53 -4.35 21.43 -6.56
C LEU A 53 -5.71 20.99 -7.14
N ARG A 54 -6.82 21.56 -6.64
CA ARG A 54 -8.18 21.07 -6.94
C ARG A 54 -8.59 21.22 -8.41
N ASP A 55 -8.01 22.18 -9.13
CA ASP A 55 -8.33 22.43 -10.54
C ASP A 55 -7.53 21.55 -11.52
N GLY A 56 -6.56 20.79 -11.01
CA GLY A 56 -5.67 19.92 -11.76
C GLY A 56 -4.60 20.64 -12.59
N VAL A 57 -4.60 21.97 -12.67
CA VAL A 57 -3.68 22.74 -13.54
C VAL A 57 -2.25 22.66 -13.00
N VAL A 58 -2.09 22.86 -11.70
CA VAL A 58 -0.78 22.79 -11.04
C VAL A 58 -0.19 21.37 -11.11
N LEU A 59 -1.04 20.35 -10.95
CA LEU A 59 -0.66 18.94 -11.09
C LEU A 59 -0.18 18.62 -12.52
N LEU A 60 -0.91 19.06 -13.55
CA LEU A 60 -0.49 18.90 -14.93
C LEU A 60 0.84 19.61 -15.18
N ARG A 61 1.01 20.84 -14.70
CA ARG A 61 2.28 21.57 -14.86
C ARG A 61 3.45 20.87 -14.18
N LEU A 62 3.24 20.35 -12.98
CA LEU A 62 4.25 19.56 -12.28
C LEU A 62 4.66 18.36 -13.14
N LEU A 63 3.70 17.64 -13.72
CA LEU A 63 4.00 16.53 -14.63
C LEU A 63 4.71 17.01 -15.91
N GLU A 64 4.39 18.18 -16.46
CA GLU A 64 5.12 18.74 -17.61
C GLU A 64 6.60 18.94 -17.28
N VAL A 65 6.90 19.48 -16.09
CA VAL A 65 8.28 19.67 -15.63
C VAL A 65 8.99 18.34 -15.43
N LEU A 66 8.33 17.37 -14.80
CA LEU A 66 8.93 16.06 -14.48
C LEU A 66 9.11 15.15 -15.69
N THR A 67 8.22 15.26 -16.69
CA THR A 67 8.24 14.39 -17.88
C THR A 67 8.89 15.04 -19.10
N GLY A 68 9.00 16.37 -19.12
CA GLY A 68 9.43 17.14 -20.29
C GLY A 68 8.38 17.22 -21.41
N ASN A 69 7.16 16.69 -21.20
CA ASN A 69 6.06 16.72 -22.17
C ASN A 69 5.07 17.83 -21.87
N GLU A 70 4.34 18.31 -22.89
CA GLU A 70 3.27 19.29 -22.72
C GLU A 70 1.91 18.59 -22.68
N TYR A 71 1.04 18.96 -21.73
CA TYR A 71 -0.29 18.37 -21.58
C TYR A 71 -1.39 19.39 -21.84
N LYS A 72 -2.37 19.02 -22.68
CA LYS A 72 -3.55 19.85 -22.93
C LYS A 72 -4.39 19.96 -21.66
N ARG A 73 -4.85 21.19 -21.38
CA ARG A 73 -5.65 21.53 -20.21
C ARG A 73 -7.05 21.94 -20.64
N GLU A 74 -8.06 21.49 -19.91
CA GLU A 74 -9.41 22.00 -20.05
C GLU A 74 -9.48 23.42 -19.49
N ILE A 75 -10.07 24.32 -20.27
CA ILE A 75 -10.16 25.75 -19.96
C ILE A 75 -11.54 26.02 -19.36
N GLY A 76 -11.59 26.35 -18.08
CA GLY A 76 -12.82 26.75 -17.41
C GLY A 76 -12.74 26.62 -15.89
N LYS A 77 -13.67 27.29 -15.18
CA LYS A 77 -13.72 27.32 -13.70
C LYS A 77 -14.77 26.38 -13.10
N MET A 78 -15.58 25.74 -13.94
CA MET A 78 -16.59 24.79 -13.48
C MET A 78 -15.94 23.48 -13.05
N ARG A 79 -16.54 22.81 -12.04
CA ARG A 79 -16.07 21.54 -11.49
C ARG A 79 -15.77 20.47 -12.55
N VAL A 80 -16.57 20.40 -13.62
CA VAL A 80 -16.37 19.45 -14.72
C VAL A 80 -15.01 19.60 -15.40
N HIS A 81 -14.51 20.84 -15.55
CA HIS A 81 -13.19 21.10 -16.14
C HIS A 81 -12.06 20.68 -15.20
N HIS A 82 -12.25 20.90 -13.90
CA HIS A 82 -11.29 20.46 -12.88
C HIS A 82 -11.19 18.92 -12.87
N ILE A 83 -12.33 18.23 -12.92
CA ILE A 83 -12.39 16.77 -13.05
C ILE A 83 -11.70 16.31 -14.33
N GLY A 84 -11.92 16.99 -15.46
CA GLY A 84 -11.25 16.69 -16.72
C GLY A 84 -9.72 16.79 -16.62
N ASN A 85 -9.21 17.88 -16.03
CA ASN A 85 -7.78 18.08 -15.79
C ASN A 85 -7.19 17.01 -14.85
N VAL A 86 -7.85 16.72 -13.72
CA VAL A 86 -7.38 15.69 -12.78
C VAL A 86 -7.45 14.28 -13.38
N ASN A 87 -8.47 13.96 -14.17
CA ASN A 87 -8.52 12.70 -14.92
C ASN A 87 -7.35 12.60 -15.91
N LYS A 88 -6.95 13.71 -16.53
CA LYS A 88 -5.76 13.73 -17.37
C LYS A 88 -4.49 13.47 -16.57
N VAL A 89 -4.35 14.05 -15.38
CA VAL A 89 -3.23 13.74 -14.44
C VAL A 89 -3.19 12.23 -14.15
N ILE A 90 -4.32 11.63 -13.75
CA ILE A 90 -4.41 10.20 -13.44
C ILE A 90 -4.05 9.33 -14.66
N SER A 91 -4.55 9.70 -15.85
CA SER A 91 -4.22 9.02 -17.10
C SER A 91 -2.71 9.05 -17.40
N VAL A 92 -2.08 10.22 -17.26
CA VAL A 92 -0.64 10.38 -17.48
C VAL A 92 0.14 9.52 -16.48
N LEU A 93 -0.22 9.53 -15.20
CA LEU A 93 0.41 8.66 -14.20
C LEU A 93 0.29 7.17 -14.57
N GLY A 94 -0.87 6.76 -15.10
CA GLY A 94 -1.09 5.41 -15.62
C GLY A 94 -0.17 5.05 -16.80
N GLU A 95 0.12 5.98 -17.71
CA GLU A 95 1.07 5.79 -18.83
C GLU A 95 2.49 5.48 -18.33
N TYR A 96 2.90 6.05 -17.20
CA TYR A 96 4.19 5.78 -16.55
C TYR A 96 4.19 4.53 -15.65
N GLY A 97 3.08 3.78 -15.61
CA GLY A 97 2.92 2.55 -14.83
C GLY A 97 2.60 2.76 -13.36
N ILE A 98 2.18 3.96 -12.96
CA ILE A 98 1.78 4.28 -11.59
C ILE A 98 0.30 3.89 -11.44
N LYS A 99 0.03 2.84 -10.65
CA LYS A 99 -1.33 2.41 -10.31
C LYS A 99 -1.78 3.11 -9.04
N LEU A 100 -2.69 4.07 -9.18
CA LEU A 100 -3.35 4.72 -8.05
C LEU A 100 -4.49 3.83 -7.57
N LEU A 101 -4.33 3.20 -6.41
CA LEU A 101 -5.41 2.48 -5.74
C LEU A 101 -6.24 3.51 -4.95
N SER A 102 -7.56 3.41 -5.02
CA SER A 102 -8.51 4.21 -4.21
C SER A 102 -8.39 5.75 -4.32
N ILE A 103 -7.88 6.30 -5.43
CA ILE A 103 -7.88 7.75 -5.69
C ILE A 103 -8.72 8.02 -6.94
N SER A 104 -9.82 8.73 -6.77
CA SER A 104 -10.67 9.24 -7.84
C SER A 104 -10.35 10.70 -8.14
N SER A 105 -10.69 11.17 -9.34
CA SER A 105 -10.61 12.59 -9.68
C SER A 105 -11.49 13.45 -8.77
N ASN A 106 -12.62 12.92 -8.31
CA ASN A 106 -13.52 13.64 -7.41
C ASN A 106 -12.84 13.99 -6.08
N ASP A 107 -12.07 13.06 -5.51
CA ASP A 107 -11.41 13.24 -4.22
C ASP A 107 -10.46 14.44 -4.22
N ILE A 108 -9.71 14.60 -5.32
CA ILE A 108 -8.75 15.69 -5.49
C ILE A 108 -9.48 17.01 -5.74
N VAL A 109 -10.53 17.01 -6.58
CA VAL A 109 -11.31 18.21 -6.87
C VAL A 109 -12.14 18.65 -5.65
N ASP A 110 -12.47 17.73 -4.74
CA ASP A 110 -13.11 18.03 -3.45
C ASP A 110 -12.11 18.48 -2.38
N GLY A 111 -10.81 18.28 -2.61
CA GLY A 111 -9.76 18.71 -1.70
C GLY A 111 -9.57 17.77 -0.51
N ASN A 112 -9.80 16.46 -0.68
CA ASN A 112 -9.58 15.47 0.36
C ASN A 112 -8.09 15.45 0.76
N PRO A 113 -7.72 15.81 2.02
CA PRO A 113 -6.33 15.94 2.44
C PRO A 113 -5.51 14.66 2.25
N LYS A 114 -6.02 13.54 2.78
CA LYS A 114 -5.36 12.24 2.78
C LYS A 114 -5.11 11.71 1.37
N LEU A 115 -6.11 11.82 0.50
CA LEU A 115 -6.00 11.34 -0.89
C LEU A 115 -5.15 12.27 -1.76
N THR A 116 -5.16 13.58 -1.48
CA THR A 116 -4.26 14.54 -2.12
C THR A 116 -2.81 14.27 -1.75
N LEU A 117 -2.50 14.04 -0.46
CA LEU A 117 -1.16 13.65 -0.01
C LEU A 117 -0.72 12.31 -0.61
N ALA A 118 -1.63 11.33 -0.72
CA ALA A 118 -1.35 10.04 -1.35
C ALA A 118 -1.02 10.16 -2.85
N LEU A 119 -1.73 11.02 -3.58
CA LEU A 119 -1.45 11.32 -4.97
C LEU A 119 -0.06 11.95 -5.14
N ILE A 120 0.23 13.01 -4.38
CA ILE A 120 1.52 13.70 -4.44
C ILE A 120 2.67 12.77 -4.05
N TRP A 121 2.49 11.94 -3.01
CA TRP A 121 3.45 10.92 -2.64
C TRP A 121 3.73 9.94 -3.79
N SER A 122 2.70 9.51 -4.51
CA SER A 122 2.87 8.60 -5.66
C SER A 122 3.72 9.23 -6.78
N ILE A 123 3.56 10.53 -7.00
CA ILE A 123 4.38 11.31 -7.95
C ILE A 123 5.83 11.39 -7.43
N ILE A 124 6.04 11.82 -6.20
CA ILE A 124 7.38 11.93 -5.58
C ILE A 124 8.09 10.57 -5.62
N GLN A 125 7.43 9.51 -5.16
CA GLN A 125 8.03 8.17 -5.10
C GLN A 125 8.46 7.66 -6.48
N TYR A 126 7.73 8.00 -7.54
CA TYR A 126 8.10 7.60 -8.89
C TYR A 126 9.30 8.40 -9.40
N TRP A 127 9.20 9.72 -9.49
CA TRP A 127 10.23 10.55 -10.13
C TRP A 127 11.46 10.78 -9.25
N GLN A 128 11.29 10.91 -7.93
CA GLN A 128 12.43 11.09 -7.01
C GLN A 128 13.07 9.76 -6.60
N GLY A 129 12.31 8.65 -6.64
CA GLY A 129 12.77 7.33 -6.23
C GLY A 129 12.99 6.37 -7.41
N LYS A 130 11.89 5.83 -7.93
CA LYS A 130 11.93 4.73 -8.92
C LYS A 130 12.68 5.08 -10.20
N ASP A 131 12.48 6.28 -10.73
CA ASP A 131 13.08 6.67 -12.00
C ASP A 131 14.60 6.84 -11.89
N VAL A 132 15.05 7.43 -10.78
CA VAL A 132 16.48 7.54 -10.46
C VAL A 132 17.12 6.17 -10.26
N LEU A 133 16.44 5.25 -9.58
CA LEU A 133 16.96 3.90 -9.35
C LEU A 133 17.07 3.06 -10.63
N LYS A 134 16.26 3.33 -11.67
CA LYS A 134 16.43 2.67 -12.99
C LYS A 134 17.80 2.96 -13.60
N SER A 135 18.41 4.11 -13.29
CA SER A 135 19.73 4.48 -13.80
C SER A 135 20.88 3.76 -13.07
N VAL A 136 20.61 3.22 -11.88
CA VAL A 136 21.61 2.58 -11.00
C VAL A 136 21.42 1.05 -10.95
N ILE A 137 20.20 0.54 -11.16
CA ILE A 137 19.85 -0.89 -11.04
C ILE A 137 19.08 -1.36 -12.28
N PRO A 138 19.56 -2.39 -13.02
CA PRO A 138 18.77 -3.03 -14.06
C PRO A 138 17.60 -3.81 -13.43
N ASN A 139 16.36 -3.50 -13.81
CA ASN A 139 15.10 -4.09 -13.32
C ASN A 139 14.70 -3.77 -11.85
N PRO A 140 14.15 -2.57 -11.57
CA PRO A 140 13.66 -2.18 -10.23
C PRO A 140 12.40 -2.92 -9.75
N GLN A 141 11.89 -3.90 -10.51
CA GLN A 141 10.66 -4.63 -10.16
C GLN A 141 10.83 -5.55 -8.93
N GLN A 142 12.07 -5.87 -8.52
CA GLN A 142 12.35 -6.72 -7.36
C GLN A 142 12.80 -5.95 -6.09
N THR A 143 13.16 -4.67 -6.18
CA THR A 143 13.68 -3.90 -5.04
C THR A 143 12.70 -2.83 -4.57
N ASN A 144 12.21 -2.93 -3.34
CA ASN A 144 11.50 -1.83 -2.68
C ASN A 144 12.48 -0.64 -2.54
N VAL A 145 12.17 0.52 -3.15
CA VAL A 145 12.94 1.78 -3.10
C VAL A 145 13.39 2.10 -1.67
N GLU A 146 12.51 1.85 -0.70
CA GLU A 146 12.79 2.05 0.71
C GLU A 146 13.90 1.14 1.23
N LYS A 147 13.85 -0.17 0.93
CA LYS A 147 14.87 -1.13 1.36
C LYS A 147 16.23 -0.82 0.76
N PHE A 148 16.24 -0.41 -0.52
CA PHE A 148 17.47 0.00 -1.18
C PHE A 148 18.08 1.22 -0.49
N LEU A 149 17.29 2.29 -0.30
CA LEU A 149 17.78 3.52 0.34
C LEU A 149 18.22 3.24 1.78
N LEU A 150 17.53 2.36 2.51
CA LEU A 150 17.92 1.97 3.86
C LEU A 150 19.29 1.29 3.86
N SER A 151 19.50 0.33 2.95
CA SER A 151 20.77 -0.36 2.79
C SER A 151 21.89 0.62 2.39
N TRP A 152 21.62 1.52 1.44
CA TRP A 152 22.56 2.56 1.04
C TRP A 152 22.94 3.47 2.21
N CYS A 153 21.97 3.96 2.98
CA CYS A 153 22.23 4.79 4.17
C CYS A 153 23.10 4.05 5.19
N GLN A 154 22.77 2.80 5.50
CA GLN A 154 23.50 1.96 6.45
C GLN A 154 24.95 1.70 6.01
N GLN A 155 25.16 1.36 4.74
CA GLN A 155 26.49 1.12 4.19
C GLN A 155 27.32 2.40 4.14
N THR A 156 26.72 3.52 3.75
CA THR A 156 27.38 4.81 3.61
C THR A 156 27.84 5.36 4.97
N THR A 157 27.01 5.19 6.01
CA THR A 157 27.29 5.67 7.38
C THR A 157 27.98 4.64 8.27
N LYS A 158 28.35 3.47 7.74
CA LYS A 158 29.07 2.43 8.49
C LYS A 158 30.39 2.98 9.05
N GLY A 159 30.55 2.88 10.38
CA GLY A 159 31.75 3.33 11.09
C GLY A 159 31.66 4.74 11.70
N TYR A 160 30.58 5.48 11.46
CA TYR A 160 30.33 6.74 12.16
C TYR A 160 29.81 6.48 13.57
N LYS A 161 30.40 7.14 14.57
CA LYS A 161 29.97 7.04 15.96
C LYS A 161 28.57 7.65 16.12
N GLY A 162 27.74 7.03 16.96
CA GLY A 162 26.40 7.50 17.27
C GLY A 162 25.36 7.31 16.16
N VAL A 163 25.73 6.75 15.00
CA VAL A 163 24.79 6.56 13.89
C VAL A 163 24.35 5.11 13.80
N THR A 164 23.05 4.86 13.93
CA THR A 164 22.45 3.55 13.68
C THR A 164 21.11 3.73 12.98
N ILE A 165 21.06 3.44 11.69
CA ILE A 165 19.89 3.68 10.86
C ILE A 165 19.06 2.39 10.76
N LYS A 166 17.88 2.38 11.35
CA LYS A 166 16.93 1.24 11.34
C LYS A 166 15.63 1.55 10.59
N ASP A 167 15.28 2.82 10.50
CA ASP A 167 14.03 3.31 9.92
C ASP A 167 14.25 4.64 9.18
N PHE A 168 13.16 5.20 8.65
CA PHE A 168 13.10 6.56 8.11
C PHE A 168 12.29 7.48 9.03
N THR A 169 12.35 7.26 10.33
CA THR A 169 11.65 8.07 11.35
C THR A 169 12.62 8.42 12.47
N SER A 170 12.62 7.64 13.55
CA SER A 170 13.37 7.93 14.79
C SER A 170 14.89 7.95 14.60
N SER A 171 15.41 7.14 13.65
CA SER A 171 16.85 7.03 13.39
C SER A 171 17.50 8.33 12.87
N TRP A 172 16.69 9.33 12.52
CA TRP A 172 17.12 10.59 11.90
C TRP A 172 16.91 11.80 12.83
N GLN A 173 16.23 11.60 13.96
CA GLN A 173 15.77 12.65 14.86
C GLN A 173 16.91 13.39 15.56
N ASP A 174 18.03 12.71 15.83
CA ASP A 174 19.22 13.31 16.44
C ASP A 174 20.08 14.15 15.47
N GLY A 175 19.75 14.12 14.17
CA GLY A 175 20.46 14.80 13.09
C GLY A 175 21.84 14.22 12.75
N LEU A 176 22.32 13.20 13.45
CA LEU A 176 23.64 12.62 13.22
C LEU A 176 23.71 11.87 11.89
N ALA A 177 22.66 11.11 11.56
CA ALA A 177 22.58 10.37 10.30
C ALA A 177 22.68 11.28 9.05
N PHE A 178 22.02 12.45 9.07
CA PHE A 178 22.11 13.41 7.96
C PHE A 178 23.53 13.98 7.82
N ASN A 179 24.15 14.37 8.92
CA ASN A 179 25.52 14.90 8.90
C ASN A 179 26.52 13.83 8.48
N ALA A 180 26.35 12.58 8.90
CA ALA A 180 27.23 11.47 8.52
C ALA A 180 27.18 11.21 7.01
N LEU A 181 25.98 11.23 6.40
CA LEU A 181 25.85 11.13 4.94
C LEU A 181 26.60 12.26 4.24
N ILE A 182 26.36 13.51 4.64
CA ILE A 182 27.03 14.67 4.03
C ILE A 182 28.56 14.57 4.17
N HIS A 183 29.04 14.26 5.38
CA HIS A 183 30.47 14.10 5.67
C HIS A 183 31.10 12.97 4.86
N LYS A 184 30.37 11.88 4.60
CA LYS A 184 30.92 10.74 3.84
C LYS A 184 31.28 11.13 2.41
N PHE A 185 30.44 11.94 1.77
CA PHE A 185 30.68 12.40 0.39
C PHE A 185 31.59 13.62 0.34
N ARG A 186 31.60 14.43 1.39
CA ARG A 186 32.39 15.66 1.49
C ARG A 186 32.99 15.83 2.90
N PRO A 187 34.02 15.03 3.23
CA PRO A 187 34.65 15.05 4.56
C PRO A 187 35.45 16.33 4.82
N ASP A 188 35.70 17.12 3.78
CA ASP A 188 36.41 18.40 3.84
C ASP A 188 35.58 19.54 4.42
N LEU A 189 34.26 19.36 4.58
CA LEU A 189 33.35 20.45 4.93
C LEU A 189 33.30 20.77 6.42
N PHE A 190 33.46 19.77 7.30
CA PHE A 190 33.41 19.94 8.75
C PHE A 190 34.00 18.70 9.45
N ASP A 191 34.41 18.86 10.70
CA ASP A 191 34.79 17.71 11.54
C ASP A 191 33.53 17.06 12.14
N TYR A 192 33.40 15.75 11.95
CA TYR A 192 32.28 14.99 12.49
C TYR A 192 32.32 14.87 14.02
N GLU A 193 33.50 14.89 14.65
CA GLU A 193 33.59 14.78 16.12
C GLU A 193 33.00 16.02 16.82
N ASP A 194 33.02 17.19 16.17
CA ASP A 194 32.36 18.40 16.68
C ASP A 194 30.83 18.27 16.66
N ILE A 195 30.27 17.56 15.67
CA ILE A 195 28.84 17.32 15.52
C ILE A 195 28.30 16.43 16.67
N LEU A 196 29.11 15.52 17.19
CA LEU A 196 28.73 14.64 18.32
C LEU A 196 28.46 15.42 19.61
N GLN A 197 28.97 16.65 19.74
CA GLN A 197 28.81 17.48 20.93
C GLN A 197 27.59 18.43 20.87
N HIS A 198 26.93 18.49 19.72
CA HIS A 198 25.80 19.38 19.50
C HIS A 198 24.46 18.74 19.90
N THR A 199 23.45 19.58 20.11
CA THR A 199 22.07 19.13 20.29
C THR A 199 21.46 18.68 18.95
N ALA A 200 20.43 17.84 19.02
CA ALA A 200 19.71 17.35 17.84
C ALA A 200 19.22 18.47 16.92
N ALA A 201 18.61 19.52 17.48
CA ALA A 201 18.16 20.70 16.73
C ALA A 201 19.30 21.37 15.95
N ARG A 202 20.46 21.55 16.60
CA ARG A 202 21.64 22.16 15.97
C ARG A 202 22.23 21.27 14.88
N ASN A 203 22.21 19.95 15.08
CA ASN A 203 22.67 18.98 14.09
C ASN A 203 21.79 18.99 12.83
N LEU A 204 20.47 19.02 13.01
CA LEU A 204 19.51 19.10 11.91
C LEU A 204 19.65 20.42 11.14
N GLU A 205 19.71 21.55 11.84
CA GLU A 205 19.91 22.87 11.23
C GLU A 205 21.20 22.93 10.42
N HIS A 206 22.29 22.40 10.98
CA HIS A 206 23.57 22.30 10.29
C HIS A 206 23.47 21.44 9.04
N ALA A 207 22.93 20.23 9.14
CA ALA A 207 22.78 19.33 7.99
C ALA A 207 21.96 19.97 6.86
N PHE A 208 20.82 20.57 7.17
CA PHE A 208 19.96 21.20 6.16
C PHE A 208 20.61 22.44 5.53
N THR A 209 21.36 23.21 6.32
CA THR A 209 22.14 24.36 5.80
C THR A 209 23.23 23.88 4.82
N MET A 210 23.94 22.81 5.18
CA MET A 210 24.99 22.24 4.34
C MET A 210 24.40 21.63 3.06
N ALA A 211 23.29 20.89 3.16
CA ALA A 211 22.58 20.35 2.01
C ALA A 211 22.15 21.45 1.02
N LYS A 212 21.60 22.56 1.53
CA LYS A 212 21.21 23.71 0.69
C LYS A 212 22.39 24.39 0.02
N ASN A 213 23.44 24.67 0.78
CA ASN A 213 24.56 25.46 0.27
C ASN A 213 25.42 24.66 -0.73
N ILE A 214 25.67 23.39 -0.42
CA ILE A 214 26.61 22.54 -1.17
C ILE A 214 25.90 21.73 -2.25
N PHE A 215 24.81 21.04 -1.89
CA PHE A 215 24.12 20.11 -2.80
C PHE A 215 22.91 20.75 -3.51
N LYS A 216 22.62 22.03 -3.23
CA LYS A 216 21.48 22.78 -3.79
C LYS A 216 20.13 22.10 -3.54
N ILE A 217 20.03 21.40 -2.41
CA ILE A 217 18.78 20.78 -1.95
C ILE A 217 18.07 21.78 -1.05
N ASP A 218 16.89 22.25 -1.47
CA ASP A 218 16.10 23.15 -0.64
C ASP A 218 15.65 22.50 0.67
N ARG A 219 15.38 23.37 1.65
CA ARG A 219 14.97 22.96 2.99
C ARG A 219 13.50 22.55 2.98
N TYR A 220 13.23 21.29 2.63
CA TYR A 220 11.87 20.73 2.65
C TYR A 220 11.40 20.36 4.06
N LEU A 221 12.33 20.04 4.95
CA LEU A 221 12.06 19.67 6.35
C LEU A 221 12.38 20.84 7.29
N ASP A 222 11.48 21.12 8.22
CA ASP A 222 11.77 22.02 9.33
C ASP A 222 12.36 21.22 10.50
N VAL A 223 13.19 21.86 11.33
CA VAL A 223 13.90 21.17 12.43
C VAL A 223 12.90 20.63 13.44
N GLU A 224 11.90 21.44 13.79
CA GLU A 224 10.84 21.06 14.74
C GLU A 224 10.02 19.86 14.24
N ASP A 225 9.71 19.81 12.95
CA ASP A 225 8.93 18.72 12.35
C ASP A 225 9.67 17.36 12.40
N VAL A 226 11.01 17.38 12.44
CA VAL A 226 11.85 16.16 12.58
C VAL A 226 12.07 15.81 14.04
N LEU A 227 12.06 16.80 14.94
CA LEU A 227 12.19 16.60 16.38
C LEU A 227 10.89 16.19 17.07
N SER A 228 9.76 16.19 16.36
CA SER A 228 8.46 15.78 16.89
C SER A 228 8.49 14.36 17.49
N GLU A 229 7.53 14.06 18.36
CA GLU A 229 7.41 12.72 18.96
C GLU A 229 7.24 11.63 17.88
N TYR A 230 6.68 12.00 16.74
CA TYR A 230 6.37 11.09 15.64
C TYR A 230 6.83 11.64 14.27
N PRO A 231 8.13 11.58 13.94
CA PRO A 231 8.65 12.11 12.68
C PRO A 231 8.03 11.41 11.47
N ASP A 232 7.64 12.19 10.46
CA ASP A 232 6.97 11.64 9.29
C ASP A 232 7.93 10.89 8.35
N LYS A 233 7.64 9.60 8.15
CA LYS A 233 8.44 8.68 7.33
C LYS A 233 8.59 9.16 5.88
N LYS A 234 7.51 9.62 5.25
CA LYS A 234 7.50 9.97 3.82
C LYS A 234 8.31 11.23 3.56
N SER A 235 8.23 12.19 4.47
CA SER A 235 8.94 13.46 4.41
C SER A 235 10.45 13.25 4.56
N ILE A 236 10.87 12.43 5.54
CA ILE A 236 12.28 12.02 5.69
C ILE A 236 12.75 11.25 4.45
N LEU A 237 12.01 10.23 4.02
CA LEU A 237 12.38 9.41 2.86
C LEU A 237 12.50 10.26 1.57
N MET A 238 11.61 11.22 1.35
CA MET A 238 11.71 12.18 0.24
C MET A 238 13.00 12.99 0.32
N TYR A 239 13.37 13.48 1.50
CA TYR A 239 14.61 14.24 1.67
C TYR A 239 15.86 13.38 1.39
N ILE A 240 15.84 12.11 1.83
CA ILE A 240 16.90 11.15 1.52
C ILE A 240 16.98 10.86 0.02
N MET A 241 15.85 10.74 -0.69
CA MET A 241 15.85 10.60 -2.16
C MET A 241 16.55 11.79 -2.83
N CYS A 242 16.30 13.01 -2.37
CA CYS A 242 16.98 14.21 -2.88
C CYS A 242 18.49 14.18 -2.60
N LEU A 243 18.90 13.78 -1.39
CA LEU A 243 20.32 13.64 -1.06
C LEU A 243 21.00 12.60 -1.94
N PHE A 244 20.38 11.43 -2.09
CA PHE A 244 20.89 10.33 -2.91
C PHE A 244 21.15 10.76 -4.36
N GLN A 245 20.25 11.54 -4.97
CA GLN A 245 20.41 12.03 -6.34
C GLN A 245 21.61 12.94 -6.55
N GLN A 246 21.96 13.74 -5.54
CA GLN A 246 23.06 14.69 -5.62
C GLN A 246 24.41 14.05 -5.24
N MET A 247 24.40 12.82 -4.74
CA MET A 247 25.57 12.11 -4.27
C MET A 247 26.03 11.09 -5.32
N PRO A 248 27.28 11.17 -5.82
CA PRO A 248 27.75 10.30 -6.92
C PRO A 248 27.74 8.82 -6.51
N THR A 249 27.10 7.98 -7.34
CA THR A 249 26.86 6.54 -7.09
C THR A 249 27.98 5.62 -7.57
N ASN A 250 29.16 6.17 -7.89
CA ASN A 250 30.29 5.39 -8.37
C ASN A 250 30.83 4.51 -7.22
N ASN A 251 30.45 3.22 -7.24
CA ASN A 251 30.82 2.12 -6.32
C ASN A 251 29.77 1.74 -5.26
N ILE A 252 28.49 1.63 -5.63
CA ILE A 252 27.54 0.84 -4.82
C ILE A 252 27.76 -0.64 -5.14
N VAL A 253 28.59 -1.32 -4.34
CA VAL A 253 28.66 -2.79 -4.34
C VAL A 253 27.53 -3.28 -3.46
N ILE A 254 26.41 -3.65 -4.08
CA ILE A 254 25.35 -4.37 -3.40
C ILE A 254 25.87 -5.80 -3.22
N GLU A 255 26.29 -6.17 -2.01
CA GLU A 255 26.48 -7.58 -1.65
C GLU A 255 25.09 -8.22 -1.59
N ASP A 256 24.60 -8.64 -2.76
CA ASP A 256 23.52 -9.59 -2.85
C ASP A 256 24.01 -10.91 -2.25
N SER A 257 23.34 -11.34 -1.18
CA SER A 257 23.41 -12.71 -0.70
C SER A 257 23.02 -13.69 -1.81
N GLU A 258 24.04 -14.17 -2.53
CA GLU A 258 24.16 -15.43 -3.28
C GLU A 258 22.93 -15.94 -4.09
N LYS A 259 22.93 -15.72 -5.43
CA LYS A 259 23.35 -16.73 -6.45
C LYS A 259 22.97 -16.34 -7.88
N ASN A 260 23.96 -16.56 -8.76
CA ASN A 260 23.92 -16.72 -10.22
C ASN A 260 24.02 -15.47 -11.11
N GLY A 261 25.16 -15.38 -11.82
CA GLY A 261 25.18 -15.01 -13.23
C GLY A 261 26.01 -13.78 -13.60
N SER A 262 27.32 -13.99 -13.79
CA SER A 262 28.24 -13.05 -14.43
C SER A 262 27.76 -12.61 -15.82
N PHE A 263 27.78 -11.30 -16.11
CA PHE A 263 28.01 -10.85 -17.48
C PHE A 263 28.80 -9.54 -17.56
N THR A 264 29.73 -9.56 -18.49
CA THR A 264 30.87 -8.66 -18.67
C THR A 264 30.48 -7.34 -19.33
N SER A 265 31.16 -6.27 -18.92
CA SER A 265 31.14 -4.93 -19.51
C SER A 265 31.56 -4.92 -20.98
N MET A 266 30.81 -4.23 -21.85
CA MET A 266 31.27 -3.85 -23.19
C MET A 266 30.90 -2.40 -23.49
N ARG A 267 31.84 -1.70 -24.13
CA ARG A 267 32.04 -0.25 -24.15
C ARG A 267 31.77 0.33 -25.55
N SER A 268 31.31 1.59 -25.58
CA SER A 268 31.38 2.59 -26.68
C SER A 268 30.51 2.32 -27.93
N THR A 269 29.90 3.28 -28.64
CA THR A 269 30.36 4.62 -29.07
C THR A 269 29.19 5.57 -29.42
N SER A 270 29.40 6.85 -29.16
CA SER A 270 28.73 8.07 -29.68
C SER A 270 28.89 8.25 -31.20
N TYR A 271 27.91 8.87 -31.89
CA TYR A 271 28.10 9.70 -33.10
C TYR A 271 26.91 10.63 -33.40
N ASP A 272 27.23 11.71 -34.12
CA ASP A 272 26.66 13.05 -34.15
C ASP A 272 25.48 13.35 -35.11
N LYS A 273 24.85 14.51 -34.86
CA LYS A 273 24.05 15.32 -35.81
C LYS A 273 24.92 15.89 -36.96
N ARG A 274 24.35 16.03 -38.17
CA ARG A 274 24.01 17.32 -38.85
C ARG A 274 23.70 17.19 -40.36
N ASN A 275 22.70 18.00 -40.78
CA ASN A 275 22.52 18.76 -42.04
C ASN A 275 22.37 17.97 -43.36
N SER A 276 21.63 18.38 -44.40
CA SER A 276 20.68 19.47 -44.74
C SER A 276 20.36 19.31 -46.23
N MET A 277 19.15 19.64 -46.69
CA MET A 277 18.84 20.40 -47.93
C MET A 277 17.46 20.05 -48.53
N GLU A 278 16.61 21.07 -48.53
CA GLU A 278 15.51 21.37 -49.47
C GLU A 278 15.95 21.23 -50.97
N PRO A 279 15.04 21.19 -52.00
CA PRO A 279 13.97 22.20 -52.15
C PRO A 279 12.70 21.88 -53.00
N LYS A 280 11.76 22.84 -52.89
CA LYS A 280 10.85 23.40 -53.94
C LYS A 280 9.52 22.71 -54.31
N SER A 281 8.47 23.48 -54.03
CA SER A 281 7.11 23.52 -54.61
C SER A 281 7.15 23.90 -56.12
N PRO A 282 6.05 23.82 -56.94
CA PRO A 282 4.84 24.63 -56.76
C PRO A 282 3.49 23.99 -57.19
N SER A 283 2.40 24.61 -56.74
CA SER A 283 1.02 24.48 -57.23
C SER A 283 0.87 24.87 -58.71
N PRO A 284 -0.26 24.53 -59.35
CA PRO A 284 -0.85 25.48 -60.28
C PRO A 284 -2.37 25.63 -60.21
N SER A 285 -2.78 26.75 -60.81
CA SER A 285 -4.03 27.47 -60.74
C SER A 285 -5.04 27.08 -61.84
N ILE A 286 -6.26 27.57 -61.65
CA ILE A 286 -7.46 27.53 -62.50
C ILE A 286 -7.22 27.99 -63.96
N ARG A 287 -7.88 27.31 -64.92
CA ARG A 287 -8.27 27.87 -66.23
C ARG A 287 -9.56 27.23 -66.77
N SER A 288 -10.24 27.99 -67.63
CA SER A 288 -11.64 27.93 -68.03
C SER A 288 -11.92 27.33 -69.42
N ILE A 289 -13.16 26.83 -69.58
CA ILE A 289 -14.02 26.63 -70.78
C ILE A 289 -13.64 25.55 -71.82
N SER A 290 -14.57 24.63 -72.11
CA SER A 290 -15.11 24.31 -73.45
C SER A 290 -16.28 23.31 -73.41
N THR A 291 -17.31 23.63 -74.20
CA THR A 291 -18.57 22.92 -74.48
C THR A 291 -18.41 21.64 -75.32
N VAL A 292 -19.15 20.56 -74.98
CA VAL A 292 -19.59 19.53 -75.95
C VAL A 292 -20.99 19.02 -75.58
N ASN A 293 -21.89 19.03 -76.57
CA ASN A 293 -23.26 18.51 -76.56
C ASN A 293 -23.30 16.99 -76.81
N THR A 294 -24.20 16.24 -76.14
CA THR A 294 -24.90 15.00 -76.65
C THR A 294 -25.95 14.49 -75.62
N PRO A 295 -26.95 13.65 -75.99
CA PRO A 295 -28.40 13.87 -75.75
C PRO A 295 -29.00 13.17 -74.51
N PRO A 296 -30.28 13.44 -74.15
CA PRO A 296 -30.88 13.02 -72.88
C PRO A 296 -31.48 11.60 -72.95
N THR A 297 -31.25 10.81 -71.90
CA THR A 297 -31.97 9.58 -71.57
C THR A 297 -32.30 9.56 -70.06
N PRO A 298 -33.30 8.77 -69.62
CA PRO A 298 -34.39 9.26 -68.79
C PRO A 298 -34.07 9.39 -67.30
N ILE A 299 -34.78 10.32 -66.67
CA ILE A 299 -34.80 10.61 -65.24
C ILE A 299 -35.18 9.35 -64.45
N THR A 300 -34.20 8.64 -63.91
CA THR A 300 -34.38 7.82 -62.71
C THR A 300 -34.28 8.72 -61.50
N SER A 301 -35.35 8.71 -60.70
CA SER A 301 -35.50 9.21 -59.33
C SER A 301 -34.20 9.68 -58.67
N ILE A 302 -34.14 10.99 -58.42
CA ILE A 302 -33.11 11.62 -57.60
C ILE A 302 -33.23 11.03 -56.19
N ARG A 303 -32.43 9.99 -55.91
CA ARG A 303 -32.20 9.50 -54.54
C ARG A 303 -31.52 10.65 -53.80
N ASN A 304 -32.18 11.23 -52.79
CA ASN A 304 -31.55 12.20 -51.90
C ASN A 304 -30.24 11.59 -51.35
N PRO A 305 -29.04 12.10 -51.71
CA PRO A 305 -27.76 11.50 -51.32
C PRO A 305 -27.60 11.47 -49.79
N LEU A 306 -28.19 12.46 -49.13
CA LEU A 306 -28.23 12.61 -47.67
C LEU A 306 -29.03 11.47 -47.00
N LYS A 307 -30.22 11.12 -47.52
CA LYS A 307 -31.05 10.02 -47.00
C LYS A 307 -30.30 8.69 -47.09
N SER A 308 -29.71 8.39 -48.26
CA SER A 308 -28.99 7.14 -48.47
C SER A 308 -27.78 7.02 -47.54
N THR A 309 -27.03 8.10 -47.36
CA THR A 309 -25.81 8.09 -46.52
C THR A 309 -26.15 7.89 -45.05
N LEU A 310 -27.16 8.61 -44.55
CA LEU A 310 -27.61 8.51 -43.15
C LEU A 310 -28.21 7.14 -42.83
N LEU A 311 -29.02 6.58 -43.74
CA LEU A 311 -29.61 5.25 -43.56
C LEU A 311 -28.55 4.16 -43.57
N THR A 312 -27.55 4.24 -44.46
CA THR A 312 -26.42 3.30 -44.48
C THR A 312 -25.56 3.42 -43.22
N SER A 313 -25.32 4.63 -42.72
CA SER A 313 -24.60 4.85 -41.45
C SER A 313 -25.33 4.20 -40.28
N TYR A 314 -26.64 4.47 -40.16
CA TYR A 314 -27.49 3.86 -39.12
C TYR A 314 -27.47 2.33 -39.20
N GLN A 315 -27.69 1.74 -40.39
CA GLN A 315 -27.67 0.28 -40.55
C GLN A 315 -26.31 -0.33 -40.20
N THR A 316 -25.21 0.30 -40.62
CA THR A 316 -23.85 -0.17 -40.29
C THR A 316 -23.58 -0.13 -38.79
N ASN A 317 -23.98 0.95 -38.11
CA ASN A 317 -23.82 1.09 -36.67
C ASN A 317 -24.73 0.11 -35.90
N MET A 318 -25.96 -0.06 -36.36
CA MET A 318 -26.92 -1.03 -35.81
C MET A 318 -26.39 -2.47 -35.87
N GLU A 319 -25.91 -2.91 -37.03
CA GLU A 319 -25.35 -4.26 -37.20
C GLU A 319 -24.12 -4.49 -36.30
N ARG A 320 -23.27 -3.48 -36.16
CA ARG A 320 -22.11 -3.54 -35.26
C ARG A 320 -22.53 -3.74 -33.82
N VAL A 321 -23.49 -2.96 -33.33
CA VAL A 321 -23.98 -3.05 -31.94
C VAL A 321 -24.70 -4.38 -31.70
N VAL A 322 -25.54 -4.85 -32.61
CA VAL A 322 -26.23 -6.15 -32.47
C VAL A 322 -25.23 -7.30 -32.41
N ARG A 323 -24.21 -7.30 -33.29
CA ARG A 323 -23.14 -8.32 -33.27
C ARG A 323 -22.34 -8.27 -31.97
N TRP A 324 -22.09 -7.08 -31.45
CA TRP A 324 -21.40 -6.89 -30.18
C TRP A 324 -22.22 -7.40 -28.99
N ILE A 325 -23.52 -7.08 -28.91
CA ILE A 325 -24.43 -7.62 -27.88
C ILE A 325 -24.46 -9.14 -27.94
N GLY A 326 -24.64 -9.73 -29.13
CA GLY A 326 -24.67 -11.20 -29.28
C GLY A 326 -23.38 -11.87 -28.80
N LYS A 327 -22.21 -11.27 -29.08
CA LYS A 327 -20.93 -11.75 -28.55
C LYS A 327 -20.88 -11.73 -27.02
N LEU A 328 -21.43 -10.68 -26.40
CA LEU A 328 -21.47 -10.56 -24.94
C LEU A 328 -22.51 -11.47 -24.29
N GLU A 329 -23.65 -11.70 -24.94
CA GLU A 329 -24.63 -12.70 -24.52
C GLU A 329 -24.02 -14.10 -24.51
N ASP A 330 -23.35 -14.49 -25.60
CA ASP A 330 -22.63 -15.76 -25.69
C ASP A 330 -21.53 -15.88 -24.61
N GLU A 331 -20.82 -14.78 -24.34
CA GLU A 331 -19.78 -14.77 -23.32
C GLU A 331 -20.34 -14.93 -21.91
N LEU A 332 -21.47 -14.27 -21.62
CA LEU A 332 -22.14 -14.38 -20.33
C LEU A 332 -22.71 -15.78 -20.12
N ASP A 333 -23.30 -16.38 -21.16
CA ASP A 333 -23.85 -17.74 -21.11
C ASP A 333 -22.74 -18.81 -21.01
N ARG A 334 -21.53 -18.52 -21.51
CA ARG A 334 -20.35 -19.39 -21.35
C ARG A 334 -19.75 -19.37 -19.94
N GLN A 335 -20.08 -18.38 -19.10
CA GLN A 335 -19.51 -18.31 -17.76
C GLN A 335 -20.04 -19.45 -16.86
N ASP A 336 -19.12 -20.11 -16.14
CA ASP A 336 -19.45 -21.23 -15.24
C ASP A 336 -20.51 -20.86 -14.20
N LYS A 337 -21.23 -21.86 -13.70
CA LYS A 337 -22.14 -21.67 -12.56
C LYS A 337 -21.35 -21.22 -11.33
N ILE A 338 -21.98 -20.36 -10.52
CA ILE A 338 -21.38 -19.86 -9.29
C ILE A 338 -21.15 -21.03 -8.33
N VAL A 339 -19.90 -21.28 -7.98
CA VAL A 339 -19.53 -22.29 -6.97
C VAL A 339 -19.80 -21.69 -5.59
N THR A 340 -20.36 -22.44 -4.64
CA THR A 340 -20.77 -21.87 -3.34
C THR A 340 -19.84 -22.17 -2.18
N ASN A 341 -18.80 -22.99 -2.37
CA ASN A 341 -18.09 -23.62 -1.26
C ASN A 341 -16.64 -23.15 -1.09
N ASP A 342 -16.06 -22.47 -2.08
CA ASP A 342 -14.66 -22.07 -2.06
C ASP A 342 -14.52 -20.58 -2.39
N LEU A 343 -14.15 -19.79 -1.39
CA LEU A 343 -14.01 -18.34 -1.51
C LEU A 343 -12.99 -17.96 -2.60
N LYS A 344 -11.93 -18.73 -2.80
CA LYS A 344 -10.89 -18.43 -3.78
C LYS A 344 -11.43 -18.56 -5.21
N ILE A 345 -12.17 -19.64 -5.47
CA ILE A 345 -12.80 -19.88 -6.77
C ILE A 345 -13.85 -18.81 -7.06
N VAL A 346 -14.66 -18.44 -6.07
CA VAL A 346 -15.69 -17.40 -6.25
C VAL A 346 -15.06 -16.03 -6.49
N LYS A 347 -13.96 -15.68 -5.80
CA LYS A 347 -13.20 -14.44 -6.08
C LYS A 347 -12.64 -14.43 -7.51
N GLU A 348 -12.17 -15.57 -8.03
CA GLU A 348 -11.71 -15.66 -9.42
C GLU A 348 -12.87 -15.49 -10.42
N GLN A 349 -14.01 -16.15 -10.17
CA GLN A 349 -15.23 -15.97 -10.97
C GLN A 349 -15.72 -14.52 -10.95
N PHE A 350 -15.62 -13.86 -9.79
CA PHE A 350 -15.95 -12.46 -9.64
C PHE A 350 -15.02 -11.55 -10.46
N GLN A 351 -13.69 -11.75 -10.39
CA GLN A 351 -12.75 -10.97 -11.21
C GLN A 351 -13.01 -11.13 -12.71
N LYS A 352 -13.25 -12.36 -13.18
CA LYS A 352 -13.62 -12.62 -14.59
C LYS A 352 -14.90 -11.90 -14.98
N HIS A 353 -15.87 -11.84 -14.07
CA HIS A 353 -17.13 -11.14 -14.29
C HIS A 353 -16.97 -9.60 -14.25
N GLU A 354 -16.08 -9.06 -13.42
CA GLU A 354 -15.72 -7.64 -13.40
C GLU A 354 -15.06 -7.21 -14.73
N ASP A 355 -14.15 -8.02 -15.27
CA ASP A 355 -13.56 -7.74 -16.59
C ASP A 355 -14.64 -7.72 -17.69
N PHE A 356 -15.64 -8.60 -17.58
CA PHE A 356 -16.83 -8.58 -18.43
C PHE A 356 -17.66 -7.30 -18.24
N MET A 357 -17.90 -6.86 -16.99
CA MET A 357 -18.64 -5.63 -16.70
C MET A 357 -17.92 -4.38 -17.21
N ILE A 358 -16.59 -4.31 -17.12
CA ILE A 358 -15.79 -3.23 -17.71
C ILE A 358 -15.99 -3.18 -19.23
N ASN A 359 -15.96 -4.34 -19.90
CA ASN A 359 -16.22 -4.43 -21.33
C ASN A 359 -17.65 -4.02 -21.69
N LEU A 360 -18.64 -4.37 -20.87
CA LEU A 360 -20.04 -3.99 -21.03
C LEU A 360 -20.22 -2.46 -20.93
N THR A 361 -19.55 -1.80 -19.98
CA THR A 361 -19.66 -0.35 -19.77
C THR A 361 -18.84 0.46 -20.78
N LYS A 362 -17.66 -0.03 -21.20
CA LYS A 362 -16.76 0.66 -22.14
C LYS A 362 -17.44 1.04 -23.46
N ASP A 363 -18.26 0.14 -23.98
CA ASP A 363 -18.92 0.30 -25.29
C ASP A 363 -20.39 0.73 -25.19
N GLN A 364 -20.90 1.02 -23.98
CA GLN A 364 -22.29 1.47 -23.74
C GLN A 364 -22.66 2.72 -24.56
N ASN A 365 -21.70 3.61 -24.81
CA ASN A 365 -21.91 4.83 -25.61
C ASN A 365 -22.33 4.51 -27.06
N GLN A 366 -21.96 3.35 -27.61
CA GLN A 366 -22.31 2.96 -28.97
C GLN A 366 -23.82 2.70 -29.12
N ILE A 367 -24.47 2.15 -28.08
CA ILE A 367 -25.93 2.00 -28.05
C ILE A 367 -26.58 3.36 -28.00
N GLY A 368 -26.08 4.27 -27.15
CA GLY A 368 -26.56 5.66 -27.09
C GLY A 368 -26.50 6.36 -28.45
N GLN A 369 -25.40 6.19 -29.18
CA GLN A 369 -25.22 6.74 -30.53
C GLN A 369 -26.22 6.16 -31.53
N VAL A 370 -26.44 4.84 -31.57
CA VAL A 370 -27.44 4.22 -32.46
C VAL A 370 -28.86 4.68 -32.14
N LEU A 371 -29.19 4.83 -30.85
CA LEU A 371 -30.49 5.36 -30.41
C LEU A 371 -30.66 6.82 -30.82
N GLU A 372 -29.61 7.64 -30.71
CA GLU A 372 -29.63 9.05 -31.14
C GLU A 372 -29.72 9.19 -32.67
N GLU A 373 -28.97 8.40 -33.44
CA GLU A 373 -29.05 8.35 -34.90
C GLU A 373 -30.46 7.93 -35.36
N SER A 374 -31.07 6.93 -34.70
CA SER A 374 -32.46 6.55 -34.97
C SER A 374 -33.44 7.68 -34.68
N ASN A 375 -33.25 8.42 -33.57
CA ASN A 375 -34.08 9.57 -33.22
C ASN A 375 -33.94 10.71 -34.24
N ARG A 376 -32.71 10.98 -34.72
CA ARG A 376 -32.44 11.98 -35.75
C ARG A 376 -33.17 11.64 -37.05
N LEU A 377 -33.09 10.37 -37.49
CA LEU A 377 -33.81 9.89 -38.68
C LEU A 377 -35.33 10.06 -38.54
N LEU A 378 -35.90 9.78 -37.36
CA LEU A 378 -37.35 9.87 -37.12
C LEU A 378 -37.88 11.31 -36.96
N THR A 379 -37.03 12.28 -36.58
CA THR A 379 -37.45 13.66 -36.25
C THR A 379 -37.11 14.66 -37.36
N SER A 380 -36.13 14.34 -38.21
CA SER A 380 -35.69 15.24 -39.28
C SER A 380 -36.79 15.44 -40.33
N THR A 381 -37.27 16.67 -40.48
CA THR A 381 -38.26 17.07 -41.49
C THR A 381 -37.71 17.06 -42.92
N ASP A 382 -36.38 17.06 -43.07
CA ASP A 382 -35.68 17.12 -44.37
C ASP A 382 -35.46 15.74 -45.02
N ILE A 383 -35.82 14.64 -44.33
CA ILE A 383 -35.63 13.28 -44.82
C ILE A 383 -37.01 12.66 -45.09
N ASP A 384 -37.37 12.51 -46.36
CA ASP A 384 -38.61 11.84 -46.79
C ASP A 384 -38.49 10.32 -46.58
N LEU A 385 -38.78 9.86 -45.35
CA LEU A 385 -38.85 8.44 -44.99
C LEU A 385 -40.20 7.85 -45.37
N GLN A 386 -40.18 6.68 -46.00
CA GLN A 386 -41.41 5.96 -46.26
C GLN A 386 -41.97 5.40 -44.94
N PRO A 387 -43.31 5.33 -44.76
CA PRO A 387 -43.92 4.80 -43.53
C PRO A 387 -43.43 3.39 -43.14
N ARG A 388 -43.02 2.59 -44.13
CA ARG A 388 -42.42 1.27 -43.91
C ARG A 388 -41.02 1.34 -43.30
N GLU A 389 -40.17 2.23 -43.80
CA GLU A 389 -38.79 2.44 -43.30
C GLU A 389 -38.82 3.01 -41.88
N GLU A 390 -39.75 3.94 -41.61
CA GLU A 390 -39.96 4.52 -40.29
C GLU A 390 -40.38 3.46 -39.25
N ASN A 391 -41.29 2.57 -39.62
CA ASN A 391 -41.72 1.46 -38.76
C ASN A 391 -40.60 0.43 -38.53
N GLU A 392 -39.78 0.16 -39.55
CA GLU A 392 -38.65 -0.76 -39.42
C GLU A 392 -37.60 -0.24 -38.44
N ILE A 393 -37.22 1.04 -38.54
CA ILE A 393 -36.29 1.70 -37.59
C ILE A 393 -36.86 1.68 -36.17
N LYS A 394 -38.17 1.94 -36.01
CA LYS A 394 -38.85 1.89 -34.70
C LYS A 394 -38.80 0.49 -34.08
N GLU A 395 -39.05 -0.56 -34.86
CA GLU A 395 -38.99 -1.94 -34.35
C GLU A 395 -37.55 -2.39 -34.05
N GLN A 396 -36.59 -2.06 -34.92
CA GLN A 396 -35.17 -2.33 -34.70
C GLN A 396 -34.69 -1.70 -33.38
N ARG A 397 -35.02 -0.42 -33.15
CA ARG A 397 -34.71 0.28 -31.89
C ARG A 397 -35.30 -0.44 -30.67
N LYS A 398 -36.56 -0.87 -30.74
CA LYS A 398 -37.22 -1.56 -29.62
C LYS A 398 -36.56 -2.90 -29.31
N ILE A 399 -36.24 -3.69 -30.34
CA ILE A 399 -35.57 -4.98 -30.18
C ILE A 399 -34.19 -4.79 -29.56
N LEU A 400 -33.40 -3.86 -30.09
CA LEU A 400 -32.06 -3.55 -29.57
C LEU A 400 -32.12 -3.13 -28.10
N ASN A 401 -33.03 -2.22 -27.75
CA ASN A 401 -33.18 -1.78 -26.36
C ASN A 401 -33.60 -2.92 -25.43
N ARG A 402 -34.51 -3.80 -25.87
CA ARG A 402 -34.90 -4.99 -25.08
C ARG A 402 -33.74 -5.95 -24.87
N GLN A 403 -32.96 -6.23 -25.91
CA GLN A 403 -31.79 -7.10 -25.82
C GLN A 403 -30.72 -6.52 -24.89
N TRP A 404 -30.40 -5.23 -25.04
CA TRP A 404 -29.48 -4.53 -24.15
C TRP A 404 -29.92 -4.58 -22.68
N GLU A 405 -31.18 -4.21 -22.40
CA GLU A 405 -31.69 -4.23 -21.03
C GLU A 405 -31.74 -5.65 -20.46
N SER A 406 -32.05 -6.66 -21.28
CA SER A 406 -32.02 -8.06 -20.85
C SER A 406 -30.60 -8.54 -20.52
N LEU A 407 -29.61 -8.25 -21.38
CA LEU A 407 -28.20 -8.57 -21.13
C LEU A 407 -27.71 -7.89 -19.85
N ARG A 408 -27.99 -6.59 -19.71
CA ARG A 408 -27.62 -5.82 -18.53
C ARG A 408 -28.27 -6.37 -17.26
N ALA A 409 -29.55 -6.74 -17.31
CA ALA A 409 -30.26 -7.33 -16.18
C ALA A 409 -29.62 -8.67 -15.76
N LYS A 410 -29.34 -9.57 -16.71
CA LYS A 410 -28.66 -10.85 -16.43
C LYS A 410 -27.25 -10.66 -15.85
N ALA A 411 -26.49 -9.70 -16.39
CA ALA A 411 -25.16 -9.37 -15.91
C ALA A 411 -25.20 -8.84 -14.46
N LEU A 412 -26.07 -7.87 -14.18
CA LEU A 412 -26.25 -7.33 -12.83
C LEU A 412 -26.76 -8.37 -11.83
N GLU A 413 -27.68 -9.26 -12.26
CA GLU A 413 -28.17 -10.36 -11.43
C GLU A 413 -27.02 -11.32 -11.05
N ARG A 414 -26.18 -11.68 -12.02
CA ARG A 414 -25.00 -12.52 -11.78
C ARG A 414 -24.00 -11.83 -10.85
N GLN A 415 -23.70 -10.54 -11.06
CA GLN A 415 -22.83 -9.74 -10.19
C GLN A 415 -23.36 -9.72 -8.75
N SER A 416 -24.67 -9.47 -8.56
CA SER A 416 -25.31 -9.48 -7.24
C SER A 416 -25.21 -10.85 -6.56
N ASN A 417 -25.41 -11.94 -7.30
CA ASN A 417 -25.32 -13.30 -6.76
C ASN A 417 -23.87 -13.68 -6.39
N LEU A 418 -22.87 -13.26 -7.18
CA LEU A 418 -21.46 -13.43 -6.85
C LEU A 418 -21.10 -12.66 -5.57
N HIS A 419 -21.52 -11.39 -5.45
CA HIS A 419 -21.32 -10.58 -4.23
C HIS A 419 -21.93 -11.23 -3.00
N LYS A 420 -23.21 -11.67 -3.08
CA LYS A 420 -23.88 -12.34 -1.96
C LYS A 420 -23.15 -13.59 -1.51
N THR A 421 -22.63 -14.37 -2.46
CA THR A 421 -21.90 -15.61 -2.17
C THR A 421 -20.54 -15.31 -1.53
N ILE A 422 -19.78 -14.34 -2.05
CA ILE A 422 -18.51 -13.88 -1.47
C ILE A 422 -18.74 -13.37 -0.04
N MET A 423 -19.72 -12.48 0.15
CA MET A 423 -20.04 -11.90 1.45
C MET A 423 -20.41 -12.98 2.46
N LYS A 424 -21.25 -13.95 2.07
CA LYS A 424 -21.61 -15.08 2.93
C LYS A 424 -20.37 -15.88 3.36
N LEU A 425 -19.55 -16.30 2.39
CA LEU A 425 -18.35 -17.10 2.67
C LEU A 425 -17.33 -16.35 3.54
N GLN A 426 -17.19 -15.04 3.33
CA GLN A 426 -16.31 -14.21 4.17
C GLN A 426 -16.85 -14.06 5.59
N ILE A 427 -18.17 -13.89 5.77
CA ILE A 427 -18.80 -13.86 7.10
C ILE A 427 -18.62 -15.22 7.80
N ASP A 428 -18.82 -16.33 7.10
CA ASP A 428 -18.62 -17.67 7.65
C ASP A 428 -17.15 -17.86 8.10
N GLN A 429 -16.18 -17.33 7.35
CA GLN A 429 -14.78 -17.29 7.77
C GLN A 429 -14.58 -16.44 9.03
N ILE A 430 -15.13 -15.23 9.09
CA ILE A 430 -15.05 -14.36 10.27
C ILE A 430 -15.61 -15.05 11.51
N GLU A 431 -16.80 -15.65 11.41
CA GLU A 431 -17.45 -16.34 12.54
C GLU A 431 -16.66 -17.58 12.99
N SER A 432 -16.08 -18.34 12.05
CA SER A 432 -15.21 -19.48 12.38
C SER A 432 -13.92 -19.04 13.09
N PHE A 433 -13.29 -17.95 12.63
CA PHE A 433 -12.06 -17.45 13.25
C PHE A 433 -12.32 -16.85 14.64
N ASP A 434 -13.43 -16.11 14.79
CA ASP A 434 -13.91 -15.57 16.06
C ASP A 434 -14.18 -16.67 17.10
N ALA A 435 -14.81 -17.78 16.67
CA ALA A 435 -15.03 -18.94 17.52
C ALA A 435 -13.71 -19.61 17.95
N TRP A 436 -12.73 -19.68 17.04
CA TRP A 436 -11.41 -20.23 17.36
C TRP A 436 -10.64 -19.33 18.34
N LEU A 437 -10.60 -18.01 18.11
CA LEU A 437 -9.99 -17.03 19.03
C LEU A 437 -10.58 -17.12 20.43
N SER A 438 -11.91 -17.24 20.52
CA SER A 438 -12.61 -17.36 21.80
C SER A 438 -12.21 -18.65 22.55
N GLN A 439 -12.02 -19.76 21.84
CA GLN A 439 -11.52 -21.00 22.44
C GLN A 439 -10.06 -20.86 22.88
N ALA A 440 -9.22 -20.21 22.09
CA ALA A 440 -7.81 -19.97 22.43
C ALA A 440 -7.69 -19.07 23.68
N GLU A 441 -8.46 -17.99 23.77
CA GLU A 441 -8.50 -17.10 24.95
C GLU A 441 -8.99 -17.83 26.20
N GLN A 442 -9.99 -18.70 26.07
CA GLN A 442 -10.47 -19.53 27.17
C GLN A 442 -9.39 -20.52 27.64
N ARG A 443 -8.66 -21.17 26.72
CA ARG A 443 -7.53 -22.06 27.06
C ARG A 443 -6.42 -21.30 27.76
N ILE A 444 -6.07 -20.11 27.27
CA ILE A 444 -5.09 -19.22 27.90
C ILE A 444 -5.49 -18.92 29.35
N SER A 445 -6.73 -18.45 29.54
CA SER A 445 -7.24 -18.04 30.85
C SER A 445 -7.33 -19.19 31.85
N SER A 446 -7.74 -20.37 31.39
CA SER A 446 -7.99 -21.53 32.27
C SER A 446 -6.77 -22.40 32.57
N GLN A 447 -5.83 -22.52 31.62
CA GLN A 447 -4.77 -23.52 31.70
C GLN A 447 -3.36 -22.93 31.66
N LEU A 448 -3.17 -21.76 31.05
CA LEU A 448 -1.83 -21.21 30.78
C LEU A 448 -1.51 -19.95 31.58
N GLN A 449 -2.50 -19.28 32.16
CA GLN A 449 -2.32 -17.99 32.83
C GLN A 449 -1.55 -18.08 34.15
N ILE A 450 -1.81 -19.12 34.96
CA ILE A 450 -1.16 -19.33 36.26
C ILE A 450 0.01 -20.29 36.09
N MET A 451 1.17 -19.98 36.66
CA MET A 451 2.34 -20.88 36.61
C MET A 451 2.21 -22.03 37.61
N GLU A 452 2.36 -23.27 37.14
CA GLU A 452 2.40 -24.43 38.02
C GLU A 452 3.74 -24.48 38.80
N GLN A 453 3.69 -24.86 40.07
CA GLN A 453 4.85 -24.83 40.99
C GLN A 453 5.67 -26.13 40.99
N ASN A 454 5.44 -27.04 40.05
CA ASN A 454 6.14 -28.32 39.96
C ASN A 454 6.58 -28.60 38.52
N LEU A 455 7.67 -29.34 38.35
CA LEU A 455 8.26 -29.65 37.04
C LEU A 455 7.28 -30.40 36.10
N PRO A 456 6.50 -31.42 36.55
CA PRO A 456 5.52 -32.09 35.69
C PRO A 456 4.41 -31.17 35.19
N GLY A 457 4.05 -30.17 35.99
CA GLY A 457 3.08 -29.13 35.68
C GLY A 457 3.60 -28.13 34.66
N VAL A 458 4.82 -27.65 34.86
CA VAL A 458 5.54 -26.80 33.89
C VAL A 458 5.68 -27.52 32.54
N ASP A 459 6.03 -28.81 32.53
CA ASP A 459 6.10 -29.62 31.31
C ASP A 459 4.73 -29.86 30.65
N ARG A 460 3.65 -29.90 31.43
CA ARG A 460 2.29 -29.95 30.89
C ARG A 460 1.92 -28.63 30.22
N GLN A 461 2.17 -27.51 30.88
CA GLN A 461 1.91 -26.18 30.34
C GLN A 461 2.73 -25.91 29.08
N TYR A 462 3.99 -26.35 29.05
CA TYR A 462 4.85 -26.25 27.88
C TYR A 462 4.27 -26.99 26.67
N ARG A 463 3.79 -28.23 26.86
CA ARG A 463 3.14 -29.01 25.78
C ARG A 463 1.85 -28.36 25.28
N GLN A 464 1.03 -27.84 26.19
CA GLN A 464 -0.20 -27.12 25.83
C GLN A 464 0.09 -25.84 25.06
N LEU A 465 1.14 -25.11 25.46
CA LEU A 465 1.58 -23.89 24.77
C LEU A 465 2.14 -24.21 23.37
N ALA A 466 2.91 -25.30 23.23
CA ALA A 466 3.40 -25.76 21.94
C ALA A 466 2.25 -26.16 20.99
N GLN A 467 1.24 -26.85 21.49
CA GLN A 467 0.05 -27.16 20.70
C GLN A 467 -0.67 -25.87 20.24
N LEU A 468 -0.82 -24.87 21.11
CA LEU A 468 -1.42 -23.59 20.75
C LEU A 468 -0.59 -22.84 19.70
N GLN A 469 0.74 -22.94 19.77
CA GLN A 469 1.64 -22.38 18.76
C GLN A 469 1.46 -23.05 17.38
N ASP A 470 1.32 -24.38 17.33
CA ASP A 470 1.04 -25.10 16.08
C ASP A 470 -0.32 -24.70 15.50
N GLU A 471 -1.34 -24.56 16.35
CA GLU A 471 -2.66 -24.07 15.95
C GLU A 471 -2.60 -22.64 15.41
N LEU A 472 -1.83 -21.74 16.04
CA LEU A 472 -1.59 -20.38 15.53
C LEU A 472 -0.97 -20.40 14.13
N VAL A 473 0.08 -21.21 13.92
CA VAL A 473 0.71 -21.33 12.59
C VAL A 473 -0.28 -21.82 11.54
N ALA A 474 -1.15 -22.78 11.89
CA ALA A 474 -2.20 -23.27 10.99
C ALA A 474 -3.24 -22.19 10.63
N GLN A 475 -3.57 -21.29 11.57
CA GLN A 475 -4.54 -20.21 11.36
C GLN A 475 -3.98 -19.01 10.59
N GLN A 476 -2.66 -18.90 10.40
CA GLN A 476 -2.02 -17.77 9.73
C GLN A 476 -2.59 -17.51 8.32
N GLN A 477 -2.84 -18.56 7.54
CA GLN A 477 -3.42 -18.44 6.20
C GLN A 477 -4.83 -17.82 6.23
N MET A 478 -5.59 -18.11 7.29
CA MET A 478 -6.92 -17.54 7.49
C MET A 478 -6.82 -16.04 7.83
N THR A 479 -5.88 -15.65 8.68
CA THR A 479 -5.59 -14.24 9.00
C THR A 479 -5.21 -13.44 7.75
N GLU A 480 -4.35 -14.00 6.90
CA GLU A 480 -3.98 -13.38 5.61
C GLU A 480 -5.18 -13.24 4.66
N SER A 481 -6.09 -14.23 4.66
CA SER A 481 -7.33 -14.17 3.88
C SER A 481 -8.29 -13.08 4.37
N LEU A 482 -8.42 -12.91 5.69
CA LEU A 482 -9.25 -11.88 6.33
C LEU A 482 -8.66 -10.48 6.15
N GLN A 483 -7.33 -10.33 6.19
CA GLN A 483 -6.66 -9.05 5.93
C GLN A 483 -6.86 -8.59 4.48
N ASN A 484 -6.94 -9.53 3.54
CA ASN A 484 -7.19 -9.28 2.11
C ASN A 484 -8.68 -9.42 1.75
N MET A 485 -9.57 -9.17 2.71
CA MET A 485 -11.01 -9.20 2.50
C MET A 485 -11.43 -7.98 1.65
N VAL A 486 -12.19 -8.24 0.59
CA VAL A 486 -12.79 -7.20 -0.26
C VAL A 486 -14.20 -6.97 0.26
N ILE A 487 -14.46 -5.77 0.79
CA ILE A 487 -15.80 -5.32 1.21
C ILE A 487 -16.34 -4.46 0.06
N VAL A 488 -17.35 -4.94 -0.64
CA VAL A 488 -18.01 -4.16 -1.70
C VAL A 488 -19.24 -3.48 -1.11
N ILE A 489 -19.25 -2.15 -1.18
CA ILE A 489 -20.37 -1.31 -0.78
C ILE A 489 -21.45 -1.41 -1.86
N ASP A 490 -22.60 -1.97 -1.51
CA ASP A 490 -23.76 -1.96 -2.40
C ASP A 490 -24.53 -0.65 -2.20
N ASP A 491 -24.11 0.41 -2.90
CA ASP A 491 -24.80 1.72 -2.96
C ASP A 491 -26.22 1.60 -3.55
N SER A 492 -26.58 0.44 -4.12
CA SER A 492 -27.92 0.18 -4.66
C SER A 492 -28.97 -0.14 -3.59
N SER A 493 -28.56 -0.36 -2.34
CA SER A 493 -29.46 -0.74 -1.23
C SER A 493 -30.34 0.41 -0.72
N ILE A 494 -30.06 1.66 -1.10
CA ILE A 494 -30.88 2.83 -0.71
C ILE A 494 -32.29 2.78 -1.35
N ASN A 495 -32.48 2.05 -2.46
CA ASN A 495 -33.74 2.07 -3.21
C ASN A 495 -34.58 0.78 -3.18
N ASN A 496 -34.09 -0.33 -2.61
CA ASN A 496 -34.83 -1.59 -2.61
C ASN A 496 -35.20 -2.04 -1.19
N LYS A 497 -36.38 -1.63 -0.72
CA LYS A 497 -36.99 -1.99 0.58
C LYS A 497 -37.27 -3.49 0.81
N ASN A 498 -36.95 -4.35 -0.16
CA ASN A 498 -37.24 -5.79 -0.11
C ASN A 498 -36.01 -6.69 -0.08
N ILE A 499 -34.80 -6.15 0.09
CA ILE A 499 -33.61 -6.96 0.37
C ILE A 499 -33.44 -6.94 1.89
N LEU A 500 -33.44 -8.14 2.51
CA LEU A 500 -33.16 -8.29 3.95
C LEU A 500 -31.94 -7.41 4.32
N PRO A 501 -31.98 -6.64 5.42
CA PRO A 501 -30.80 -5.91 5.87
C PRO A 501 -29.69 -6.95 6.03
N SER A 502 -28.56 -6.76 5.35
CA SER A 502 -27.40 -7.59 5.61
C SER A 502 -27.10 -7.48 7.09
N LYS A 503 -26.92 -8.61 7.78
CA LYS A 503 -26.63 -8.70 9.23
C LYS A 503 -25.43 -7.84 9.65
N TYR A 504 -24.62 -7.38 8.69
CA TYR A 504 -23.45 -6.54 8.87
C TYR A 504 -23.43 -5.42 7.82
N THR A 505 -23.15 -4.20 8.26
CA THR A 505 -22.81 -3.02 7.45
C THR A 505 -21.29 -3.01 7.18
N SER A 506 -20.80 -2.25 6.19
CA SER A 506 -19.35 -2.10 5.93
C SER A 506 -18.55 -1.77 7.20
N ASN A 507 -19.05 -0.80 7.97
CA ASN A 507 -18.44 -0.38 9.23
C ASN A 507 -18.45 -1.48 10.31
N ASP A 508 -19.49 -2.33 10.31
CA ASP A 508 -19.59 -3.44 11.27
C ASP A 508 -18.57 -4.53 10.97
N ILE A 509 -18.33 -4.81 9.68
CA ILE A 509 -17.30 -5.76 9.24
C ILE A 509 -15.90 -5.23 9.54
N GLU A 510 -15.63 -3.96 9.23
CA GLU A 510 -14.33 -3.33 9.52
C GLU A 510 -14.03 -3.32 11.03
N SER A 511 -15.00 -2.92 11.85
CA SER A 511 -14.87 -2.94 13.31
C SER A 511 -14.62 -4.36 13.84
N LYS A 512 -15.31 -5.36 13.27
CA LYS A 512 -15.13 -6.76 13.65
C LYS A 512 -13.75 -7.29 13.24
N LEU A 513 -13.26 -6.95 12.05
CA LEU A 513 -11.91 -7.32 11.60
C LEU A 513 -10.82 -6.70 12.48
N LEU A 514 -10.96 -5.42 12.84
CA LEU A 514 -10.04 -4.74 13.78
C LEU A 514 -10.02 -5.45 15.13
N ASN A 515 -11.18 -5.73 15.72
CA ASN A 515 -11.27 -6.45 16.99
C ASN A 515 -10.61 -7.85 16.92
N LEU A 516 -10.84 -8.62 15.85
CA LEU A 516 -10.22 -9.94 15.69
C LEU A 516 -8.70 -9.85 15.53
N SER A 517 -8.20 -8.83 14.84
CA SER A 517 -6.76 -8.60 14.67
C SER A 517 -6.05 -8.22 15.98
N GLU A 518 -6.70 -7.41 16.82
CA GLU A 518 -6.21 -7.06 18.15
C GLU A 518 -6.15 -8.30 19.06
N ARG A 519 -7.23 -9.09 19.09
CA ARG A 519 -7.30 -10.34 19.86
C ARG A 519 -6.24 -11.34 19.43
N TRP A 520 -6.06 -11.51 18.11
CA TRP A 520 -4.98 -12.32 17.56
C TRP A 520 -3.59 -11.87 18.01
N ALA A 521 -3.31 -10.56 17.93
CA ALA A 521 -2.02 -10.00 18.35
C ALA A 521 -1.77 -10.21 19.85
N ASN A 522 -2.80 -10.08 20.68
CA ASN A 522 -2.74 -10.34 22.12
C ASN A 522 -2.41 -11.81 22.41
N ILE A 523 -3.04 -12.75 21.71
CA ILE A 523 -2.73 -14.18 21.82
C ILE A 523 -1.29 -14.48 21.39
N CYS A 524 -0.83 -13.93 20.25
CA CYS A 524 0.54 -14.12 19.78
C CYS A 524 1.57 -13.61 20.80
N THR A 525 1.33 -12.41 21.34
CA THR A 525 2.18 -11.79 22.36
C THR A 525 2.19 -12.61 23.65
N PHE A 526 1.02 -13.10 24.07
CA PHE A 526 0.91 -13.98 25.23
C PHE A 526 1.72 -15.26 25.03
N VAL A 527 1.55 -15.94 23.89
CA VAL A 527 2.25 -17.20 23.61
C VAL A 527 3.76 -16.99 23.59
N GLN A 528 4.23 -15.92 22.93
CA GLN A 528 5.66 -15.59 22.87
C GLN A 528 6.25 -15.32 24.27
N ASN A 529 5.58 -14.48 25.07
CA ASN A 529 6.04 -14.14 26.42
C ASN A 529 6.01 -15.37 27.34
N ARG A 530 4.93 -16.16 27.27
CA ARG A 530 4.75 -17.35 28.09
C ARG A 530 5.76 -18.44 27.75
N TRP A 531 6.16 -18.53 26.48
CA TRP A 531 7.19 -19.46 26.03
C TRP A 531 8.52 -19.18 26.71
N ILE A 532 8.95 -17.91 26.71
CA ILE A 532 10.19 -17.47 27.35
C ILE A 532 10.15 -17.79 28.85
N GLN A 533 9.07 -17.41 29.53
CA GLN A 533 8.91 -17.67 30.96
C GLN A 533 8.99 -19.16 31.32
N LEU A 534 8.28 -20.03 30.58
CA LEU A 534 8.31 -21.47 30.85
C LEU A 534 9.68 -22.09 30.58
N GLN A 535 10.44 -21.57 29.61
CA GLN A 535 11.82 -22.01 29.37
C GLN A 535 12.75 -21.62 30.52
N GLU A 536 12.67 -20.38 31.00
CA GLU A 536 13.46 -19.92 32.16
C GLU A 536 13.16 -20.74 33.41
N VAL A 537 11.88 -20.90 33.74
CA VAL A 537 11.43 -21.66 34.91
C VAL A 537 11.81 -23.13 34.81
N LYS A 538 11.72 -23.73 33.60
CA LYS A 538 12.16 -25.11 33.38
C LYS A 538 13.64 -25.29 33.70
N MET A 539 14.50 -24.38 33.21
CA MET A 539 15.94 -24.43 33.50
C MET A 539 16.23 -24.30 35.01
N GLU A 540 15.50 -23.43 35.71
CA GLU A 540 15.64 -23.28 37.16
C GLU A 540 15.23 -24.55 37.91
N PHE A 541 14.11 -25.18 37.56
CA PHE A 541 13.69 -26.44 38.18
C PHE A 541 14.68 -27.57 37.94
N GLU A 542 15.18 -27.73 36.71
CA GLU A 542 16.22 -28.74 36.39
C GLU A 542 17.50 -28.51 37.21
N GLN A 543 17.88 -27.25 37.41
CA GLN A 543 19.04 -26.88 38.23
C GLN A 543 18.83 -27.18 39.72
N VAL A 544 17.62 -26.96 40.24
CA VAL A 544 17.25 -27.31 41.62
C VAL A 544 17.27 -28.83 41.80
N GLU A 545 16.72 -29.60 40.87
CA GLU A 545 16.73 -31.06 40.93
C GLU A 545 18.17 -31.62 40.93
N LEU A 546 19.04 -31.09 40.05
CA LEU A 546 20.46 -31.44 40.03
C LEU A 546 21.16 -31.12 41.35
N ASN A 547 20.85 -29.97 41.96
CA ASN A 547 21.43 -29.57 43.24
C ASN A 547 20.91 -30.45 44.39
N GLN A 548 19.62 -30.78 44.39
CA GLN A 548 19.03 -31.71 45.34
C GLN A 548 19.70 -33.09 45.27
N GLU A 549 19.96 -33.62 44.07
CA GLU A 549 20.71 -34.88 43.90
C GLU A 549 22.14 -34.80 44.44
N LYS A 550 22.83 -33.66 44.28
CA LYS A 550 24.18 -33.46 44.85
C LYS A 550 24.14 -33.46 46.37
N VAL A 551 23.19 -32.73 46.96
CA VAL A 551 23.00 -32.67 48.41
C VAL A 551 22.66 -34.06 48.96
N ASN A 552 21.73 -34.78 48.33
CA ASN A 552 21.37 -36.14 48.74
C ASN A 552 22.57 -37.08 48.67
N ARG A 553 23.34 -37.07 47.58
CA ARG A 553 24.57 -37.89 47.47
C ARG A 553 25.60 -37.55 48.55
N TRP A 554 25.79 -36.26 48.83
CA TRP A 554 26.69 -35.82 49.89
C TRP A 554 26.20 -36.29 51.27
N LEU A 555 24.89 -36.15 51.53
CA LEU A 555 24.25 -36.57 52.77
C LEU A 555 24.41 -38.08 52.98
N THR A 556 24.04 -38.89 51.99
CA THR A 556 24.19 -40.36 52.04
C THR A 556 25.65 -40.75 52.28
N ARG A 557 26.61 -40.11 51.60
CA ARG A 557 28.04 -40.38 51.83
C ARG A 557 28.46 -40.05 53.26
N LYS A 558 27.95 -38.96 53.84
CA LYS A 558 28.26 -38.57 55.23
C LYS A 558 27.59 -39.49 56.24
N GLU A 559 26.37 -39.93 55.97
CA GLU A 559 25.67 -40.96 56.74
C GLU A 559 26.43 -42.28 56.73
N ASP A 560 26.93 -42.72 55.57
CA ASP A 560 27.75 -43.93 55.43
C ASP A 560 29.09 -43.81 56.18
N GLU A 561 29.76 -42.65 56.09
CA GLU A 561 31.01 -42.37 56.80
C GLU A 561 30.81 -42.44 58.32
N ILE A 562 29.71 -41.85 58.82
CA ILE A 562 29.33 -41.92 60.23
C ILE A 562 28.99 -43.36 60.64
N THR A 563 28.22 -44.07 59.82
CA THR A 563 27.84 -45.46 60.10
C THR A 563 29.06 -46.38 60.17
N LYS A 564 30.05 -46.18 59.29
CA LYS A 564 31.31 -46.91 59.32
C LYS A 564 32.12 -46.59 60.57
N MET A 565 32.24 -45.32 60.95
CA MET A 565 32.93 -44.94 62.20
C MET A 565 32.25 -45.56 63.44
N LEU A 566 30.92 -45.65 63.45
CA LEU A 566 30.17 -46.32 64.51
C LEU A 566 30.40 -47.84 64.53
N ALA A 567 30.55 -48.48 63.37
CA ALA A 567 30.83 -49.92 63.28
C ALA A 567 32.28 -50.28 63.70
N GLU A 568 33.24 -49.36 63.53
CA GLU A 568 34.66 -49.52 63.87
C GLU A 568 35.00 -49.03 65.30
N LEU A 569 33.99 -48.83 66.16
CA LEU A 569 34.19 -48.43 67.56
C LEU A 569 34.92 -49.55 68.35
N ASN A 570 36.23 -49.38 68.55
CA ASN A 570 37.01 -50.21 69.44
C ASN A 570 37.26 -49.48 70.76
N LEU A 571 36.51 -49.86 71.80
CA LEU A 571 36.54 -49.21 73.13
C LEU A 571 37.84 -49.43 73.92
N ASN A 572 38.76 -50.25 73.40
CA ASN A 572 39.98 -50.67 74.11
C ASN A 572 41.23 -49.88 73.70
N ASP A 573 41.13 -48.97 72.74
CA ASP A 573 42.27 -48.16 72.26
C ASP A 573 41.95 -46.66 72.34
N ALA A 574 42.60 -45.99 73.29
CA ALA A 574 42.38 -44.58 73.60
C ALA A 574 42.80 -43.64 72.46
N ASP A 575 43.81 -44.02 71.66
CA ASP A 575 44.29 -43.21 70.53
C ASP A 575 43.29 -43.27 69.37
N ILE A 576 42.70 -44.44 69.12
CA ILE A 576 41.65 -44.63 68.11
C ILE A 576 40.38 -43.84 68.49
N LEU A 577 39.98 -43.86 69.77
CA LEU A 577 38.83 -43.09 70.26
C LEU A 577 39.03 -41.57 70.14
N MET A 578 40.23 -41.07 70.46
CA MET A 578 40.57 -39.66 70.29
C MET A 578 40.55 -39.23 68.81
N GLN A 579 41.07 -40.08 67.92
CA GLN A 579 41.06 -39.83 66.48
C GLN A 579 39.64 -39.85 65.89
N GLN A 580 38.79 -40.78 66.32
CA GLN A 580 37.38 -40.84 65.92
C GLN A 580 36.58 -39.64 66.46
N ALA A 581 36.78 -39.25 67.72
CA ALA A 581 36.16 -38.06 68.30
C ALA A 581 36.57 -36.77 67.58
N HIS A 582 37.84 -36.68 67.15
CA HIS A 582 38.32 -35.58 66.32
C HIS A 582 37.63 -35.56 64.94
N SER A 583 37.55 -36.70 64.25
CA SER A 583 36.89 -36.82 62.94
C SER A 583 35.40 -36.47 63.01
N ILE A 584 34.67 -36.93 64.04
CA ILE A 584 33.27 -36.57 64.26
C ILE A 584 33.13 -35.06 64.52
N LYS A 585 34.05 -34.46 65.29
CA LYS A 585 34.05 -33.02 65.56
C LYS A 585 34.31 -32.19 64.30
N VAL A 586 35.19 -32.66 63.41
CA VAL A 586 35.45 -32.03 62.11
C VAL A 586 34.21 -32.09 61.22
N ILE A 587 33.52 -33.24 61.16
CA ILE A 587 32.26 -33.37 60.41
C ILE A 587 31.18 -32.46 61.01
N TYR A 588 31.03 -32.41 62.34
CA TYR A 588 30.09 -31.53 63.03
C TYR A 588 30.35 -30.04 62.73
N ILE A 589 31.61 -29.61 62.75
CA ILE A 589 31.99 -28.24 62.39
C ILE A 589 31.65 -27.99 60.92
N TYR A 590 31.97 -28.91 60.02
CA TYR A 590 31.70 -28.75 58.60
C TYR A 590 30.19 -28.63 58.29
N ILE A 591 29.34 -29.42 58.96
CA ILE A 591 27.88 -29.33 58.84
C ILE A 591 27.33 -28.02 59.41
N LYS A 592 27.94 -27.50 60.49
CA LYS A 592 27.45 -26.29 61.19
C LYS A 592 27.74 -24.99 60.44
N PHE A 593 28.69 -24.99 59.51
CA PHE A 593 29.20 -23.79 58.83
C PHE A 593 29.01 -23.78 57.30
N GLN A 594 28.28 -24.76 56.74
CA GLN A 594 27.64 -24.65 55.42
C GLN A 594 26.16 -24.37 55.59
#